data_AF-A0AAU2EUU5-F1
#
_entry.id   AF-A0AAU2EUU5-F1
#
_cell.length_a   1.000
_cell.length_b   1.000
_cell.length_c   1.000
_cell.angle_alpha   90.00
_cell.angle_beta   90.00
_cell.angle_gamma   90.00
#
_symmetry.space_group_name_H-M   'P 1'
#
loop_
_entity.id
_entity.type
_entity.pdbx_description
1 polymer ?
#
loop_
_entity_poly.entity_id
_entity_poly.type
_entity_poly.pdbx_seq_one_letter_code
_entity_poly.pdbx_strand_id
1 'polypeptide(L)'
;MTLQEIAGHRTVVLEGGDGVGKSTLADLLVTQHDFTAAHSPRTPDHQDLTSRYRGLLARPGRLVLDRSFVSELVYGPLYRDRSRLTWDQALELADLVTTRDGVFLHLTAPAAIVHGRLKARDGQAPDLEVIAEISHAYQRVFRLLDSHATVLTYKTAPEAGCRPTG
;
A
#
# COMPACT_ATOMS: atom_id res chain seq x y z
N MET A 1 7.74 -3.16 14.62
CA MET A 1 7.64 -4.05 13.45
C MET A 1 8.94 -4.02 12.69
N THR A 2 9.57 -5.16 12.49
CA THR A 2 10.85 -5.30 11.77
C THR A 2 10.60 -5.83 10.35
N LEU A 3 11.59 -5.67 9.46
CA LEU A 3 11.52 -6.24 8.11
C LEU A 3 11.40 -7.78 8.14
N GLN A 4 12.03 -8.43 9.12
CA GLN A 4 11.97 -9.89 9.30
C GLN A 4 10.56 -10.37 9.65
N GLU A 5 9.84 -9.64 10.52
CA GLU A 5 8.45 -9.97 10.87
C GLU A 5 7.55 -9.89 9.62
N ILE A 6 7.72 -8.84 8.81
CA ILE A 6 6.98 -8.65 7.56
C ILE A 6 7.31 -9.77 6.57
N ALA A 7 8.59 -10.10 6.46
CA ALA A 7 9.09 -11.17 5.62
C ALA A 7 8.74 -12.57 6.16
N GLY A 8 8.06 -12.71 7.30
CA GLY A 8 7.51 -13.98 7.75
C GLY A 8 6.35 -14.47 6.87
N HIS A 9 5.62 -13.54 6.27
CA HIS A 9 4.45 -13.82 5.44
C HIS A 9 4.82 -14.21 4.00
N ARG A 10 3.95 -14.97 3.35
CA ARG A 10 4.11 -15.31 1.91
C ARG A 10 3.59 -14.21 1.00
N THR A 11 2.65 -13.40 1.46
CA THR A 11 2.07 -12.30 0.70
C THR A 11 2.06 -11.03 1.52
N VAL A 12 2.60 -9.94 0.99
CA VAL A 12 2.65 -8.65 1.68
C VAL A 12 1.97 -7.60 0.81
N VAL A 13 0.90 -7.00 1.31
CA VAL A 13 0.16 -5.94 0.60
C VAL A 13 0.54 -4.60 1.20
N LEU A 14 1.27 -3.77 0.46
CA LEU A 14 1.74 -2.46 0.92
C LEU A 14 0.78 -1.36 0.43
N GLU A 15 0.19 -0.64 1.37
CA GLU A 15 -0.79 0.40 1.07
C GLU A 15 -0.57 1.65 1.92
N GLY A 16 -1.02 2.79 1.40
CA GLY A 16 -0.84 4.10 2.01
C GLY A 16 -0.67 5.19 0.95
N GLY A 17 -0.68 6.45 1.38
CA GLY A 17 -0.55 7.60 0.49
C GLY A 17 0.73 7.62 -0.33
N ASP A 18 0.79 8.46 -1.37
CA ASP A 18 2.05 8.70 -2.09
C ASP A 18 3.09 9.31 -1.15
N GLY A 19 4.38 8.98 -1.35
CA GLY A 19 5.46 9.50 -0.51
C GLY A 19 5.62 8.85 0.87
N VAL A 20 4.81 7.84 1.24
CA VAL A 20 4.97 7.13 2.52
C VAL A 20 6.07 6.05 2.52
N GLY A 21 6.79 5.82 1.40
CA GLY A 21 7.91 4.86 1.35
C GLY A 21 7.56 3.40 1.01
N LYS A 22 6.40 3.15 0.38
CA LYS A 22 5.96 1.80 -0.04
C LYS A 22 6.96 1.11 -0.97
N SER A 23 7.33 1.76 -2.07
CA SER A 23 8.25 1.18 -3.06
C SER A 23 9.62 0.87 -2.45
N THR A 24 10.13 1.73 -1.55
CA THR A 24 11.35 1.44 -0.79
C THR A 24 11.25 0.16 0.05
N LEU A 25 10.13 -0.05 0.74
CA LEU A 25 9.91 -1.29 1.51
C LEU A 25 9.72 -2.50 0.60
N ALA A 26 9.04 -2.34 -0.54
CA ALA A 26 8.91 -3.40 -1.54
C ALA A 26 10.28 -3.84 -2.06
N ASP A 27 11.14 -2.88 -2.40
CA ASP A 27 12.51 -3.14 -2.89
C ASP A 27 13.34 -3.89 -1.84
N LEU A 28 13.22 -3.54 -0.56
CA LEU A 28 13.87 -4.28 0.53
C LEU A 28 13.37 -5.73 0.62
N LEU A 29 12.07 -5.97 0.49
CA LEU A 29 11.51 -7.33 0.50
C LEU A 29 11.98 -8.16 -0.70
N VAL A 30 12.04 -7.54 -1.88
CA VAL A 30 12.55 -8.19 -3.10
C VAL A 30 14.03 -8.55 -2.94
N THR A 31 14.85 -7.58 -2.55
CA THR A 31 16.32 -7.72 -2.53
C THR A 31 16.82 -8.58 -1.37
N GLN A 32 16.12 -8.62 -0.24
CA GLN A 32 16.59 -9.30 0.98
C GLN A 32 15.82 -10.57 1.32
N HIS A 33 14.61 -10.77 0.78
CA HIS A 33 13.70 -11.83 1.23
C HIS A 33 13.00 -12.62 0.11
N ASP A 34 13.54 -12.55 -1.12
CA ASP A 34 13.10 -13.32 -2.30
C ASP A 34 11.62 -13.13 -2.66
N PHE A 35 11.13 -11.90 -2.47
CA PHE A 35 9.80 -11.52 -2.93
C PHE A 35 9.83 -11.17 -4.43
N THR A 36 8.76 -11.51 -5.13
CA THR A 36 8.44 -10.88 -6.42
C THR A 36 7.53 -9.69 -6.18
N ALA A 37 7.92 -8.51 -6.68
CA ALA A 37 7.08 -7.33 -6.61
C ALA A 37 6.08 -7.27 -7.78
N ALA A 38 4.82 -6.98 -7.46
CA ALA A 38 3.83 -6.55 -8.43
C ALA A 38 3.40 -5.12 -8.10
N HIS A 39 3.97 -4.16 -8.83
CA HIS A 39 3.58 -2.76 -8.73
C HIS A 39 2.23 -2.55 -9.41
N SER A 40 1.26 -2.01 -8.69
CA SER A 40 -0.09 -1.76 -9.22
C SER A 40 -0.39 -0.26 -9.29
N PRO A 41 0.07 0.43 -10.35
CA PRO A 41 -0.30 1.83 -10.57
C PRO A 41 -1.81 1.92 -10.88
N ARG A 42 -2.33 3.15 -11.02
CA ARG A 42 -3.74 3.37 -11.41
C ARG A 42 -4.07 2.47 -12.60
N THR A 43 -5.00 1.56 -12.36
CA THR A 43 -5.41 0.59 -13.35
C THR A 43 -6.40 1.23 -14.31
N PRO A 44 -6.27 1.05 -15.64
CA PRO A 44 -7.22 1.59 -16.60
C PRO A 44 -8.67 1.27 -16.25
N ASP A 45 -9.59 2.19 -16.53
CA ASP A 45 -10.99 2.10 -16.06
C ASP A 45 -11.75 0.89 -16.63
N HIS A 46 -11.30 0.35 -17.77
CA HIS A 46 -11.91 -0.80 -18.45
C HIS A 46 -11.42 -2.17 -17.95
N GLN A 47 -10.42 -2.23 -17.06
CA GLN A 47 -9.90 -3.50 -16.58
C GLN A 47 -10.69 -4.00 -15.37
N ASP A 48 -11.06 -5.29 -15.39
CA ASP A 48 -11.60 -5.98 -14.23
C ASP A 48 -10.52 -6.15 -13.15
N LEU A 49 -10.66 -5.36 -12.08
CA LEU A 49 -9.75 -5.37 -10.93
C LEU A 49 -9.79 -6.72 -10.20
N THR A 50 -10.97 -7.32 -10.04
CA THR A 50 -11.12 -8.58 -9.31
C THR A 50 -10.35 -9.69 -10.02
N SER A 51 -10.58 -9.87 -11.32
CA SER A 51 -9.86 -10.87 -12.11
C SER A 51 -8.35 -10.63 -12.12
N ARG A 52 -7.90 -9.38 -12.22
CA ARG A 52 -6.48 -9.03 -12.15
C ARG A 52 -5.84 -9.49 -10.84
N TYR A 53 -6.43 -9.11 -9.69
CA TYR A 53 -5.82 -9.43 -8.40
C TYR A 53 -5.93 -10.91 -8.05
N ARG A 54 -7.01 -11.60 -8.45
CA ARG A 54 -7.07 -13.07 -8.39
C ARG A 54 -5.91 -13.71 -9.16
N GLY A 55 -5.65 -13.24 -10.38
CA GLY A 55 -4.53 -13.73 -11.19
C GLY A 55 -3.16 -13.48 -10.55
N LEU A 56 -2.95 -12.33 -9.91
CA LEU A 56 -1.72 -12.05 -9.16
C LEU A 56 -1.56 -12.96 -7.95
N LEU A 57 -2.61 -13.13 -7.14
CA LEU A 57 -2.61 -13.93 -5.92
C LEU A 57 -2.52 -15.44 -6.19
N ALA A 58 -2.90 -15.89 -7.39
CA ALA A 58 -2.72 -17.28 -7.81
C ALA A 58 -1.28 -17.65 -8.17
N ARG A 59 -0.39 -16.69 -8.45
CA ARG A 59 1.02 -16.96 -8.83
C ARG A 59 1.75 -17.68 -7.70
N PRO A 60 2.68 -18.62 -7.95
CA PRO A 60 3.47 -19.24 -6.88
C PRO A 60 4.49 -18.27 -6.27
N GLY A 61 5.16 -18.68 -5.19
CA GLY A 61 6.25 -17.91 -4.56
C GLY A 61 5.79 -16.82 -3.58
N ARG A 62 6.74 -15.99 -3.15
CA ARG A 62 6.51 -14.84 -2.27
C ARG A 62 6.14 -13.61 -3.07
N LEU A 63 5.11 -12.90 -2.66
CA LEU A 63 4.53 -11.79 -3.42
C LEU A 63 4.43 -10.54 -2.56
N VAL A 64 4.97 -9.42 -3.06
CA VAL A 64 4.74 -8.10 -2.49
C VAL A 64 3.93 -7.27 -3.50
N LEU A 65 2.78 -6.77 -3.06
CA LEU A 65 1.96 -5.82 -3.83
C LEU A 65 2.33 -4.40 -3.38
N ASP A 66 3.02 -3.64 -4.24
CA ASP A 66 3.22 -2.21 -4.03
C ASP A 66 2.04 -1.45 -4.66
N ARG A 67 1.09 -1.08 -3.79
CA ARG A 67 -0.33 -0.81 -4.11
C ARG A 67 -1.07 -2.05 -4.60
N SER A 68 -2.39 -2.04 -4.37
CA SER A 68 -3.29 -3.14 -4.68
C SER A 68 -4.73 -2.63 -4.89
N PHE A 69 -5.71 -3.53 -4.80
CA PHE A 69 -7.14 -3.19 -4.86
C PHE A 69 -7.57 -2.25 -3.73
N VAL A 70 -6.88 -2.23 -2.60
CA VAL A 70 -7.20 -1.35 -1.47
C VAL A 70 -7.04 0.12 -1.86
N SER A 71 -6.07 0.46 -2.71
CA SER A 71 -5.94 1.80 -3.28
C SER A 71 -7.21 2.26 -4.02
N GLU A 72 -7.97 1.36 -4.65
CA GLU A 72 -9.23 1.71 -5.33
C GLU A 72 -10.36 2.02 -4.33
N LEU A 73 -10.37 1.39 -3.15
CA LEU A 73 -11.32 1.66 -2.07
C LEU A 73 -11.08 3.02 -1.42
N VAL A 74 -9.87 3.57 -1.57
CA VAL A 74 -9.49 4.90 -1.09
C VAL A 74 -9.69 5.95 -2.17
N TYR A 75 -8.97 5.82 -3.28
CA TYR A 75 -8.92 6.85 -4.32
C TYR A 75 -10.15 6.87 -5.23
N GLY A 76 -10.90 5.77 -5.33
CA GLY A 76 -12.19 5.76 -6.03
C GLY A 76 -13.17 6.75 -5.40
N PRO A 77 -13.61 6.52 -4.15
CA PRO A 77 -14.52 7.44 -3.47
C PRO A 77 -13.98 8.86 -3.35
N LEU A 78 -12.68 9.03 -3.07
CA LEU A 78 -12.08 10.36 -2.86
C LEU A 78 -12.10 11.25 -4.10
N TYR A 79 -11.89 10.69 -5.30
CA TYR A 79 -11.73 11.48 -6.52
C TYR A 79 -12.86 11.28 -7.55
N ARG A 80 -13.71 10.28 -7.36
CA ARG A 80 -14.75 9.88 -8.34
C ARG A 80 -16.10 9.60 -7.69
N ASP A 81 -16.25 9.87 -6.40
CA ASP A 81 -17.45 9.63 -5.58
C ASP A 81 -17.91 8.15 -5.53
N ARG A 82 -17.14 7.23 -6.11
CA ARG A 82 -17.44 5.79 -6.12
C ARG A 82 -16.18 4.96 -6.30
N SER A 83 -16.20 3.75 -5.73
CA SER A 83 -15.21 2.70 -6.03
C SER A 83 -15.66 1.86 -7.21
N ARG A 84 -14.70 1.34 -8.00
CA ARG A 84 -14.96 0.28 -8.99
C ARG A 84 -15.12 -1.11 -8.37
N LEU A 85 -14.78 -1.27 -7.10
CA LEU A 85 -14.97 -2.51 -6.35
C LEU A 85 -16.09 -2.35 -5.34
N THR A 86 -16.95 -3.35 -5.25
CA THR A 86 -17.86 -3.48 -4.10
C THR A 86 -17.08 -3.93 -2.87
N TRP A 87 -17.66 -3.74 -1.68
CA TRP A 87 -17.05 -4.22 -0.45
C TRP A 87 -16.92 -5.74 -0.43
N ASP A 88 -17.93 -6.47 -0.91
CA ASP A 88 -17.88 -7.94 -1.01
C ASP A 88 -16.72 -8.43 -1.90
N GLN A 89 -16.48 -7.76 -3.04
CA GLN A 89 -15.33 -8.09 -3.91
C GLN A 89 -14.00 -7.80 -3.21
N ALA A 90 -13.90 -6.72 -2.45
CA ALA A 90 -12.71 -6.39 -1.69
C ALA A 90 -12.45 -7.41 -0.57
N LEU A 91 -13.50 -7.86 0.13
CA LEU A 91 -13.40 -8.89 1.16
C LEU A 91 -12.99 -10.24 0.57
N GLU A 92 -13.54 -10.64 -0.58
CA GLU A 92 -13.10 -11.86 -1.26
C GLU A 92 -11.61 -11.80 -1.63
N LEU A 93 -11.14 -10.66 -2.15
CA LEU A 93 -9.72 -10.47 -2.43
C LEU A 93 -8.87 -10.46 -1.15
N ALA A 94 -9.40 -9.97 -0.04
CA ALA A 94 -8.73 -10.02 1.26
C ALA A 94 -8.63 -11.45 1.80
N ASP A 95 -9.68 -12.27 1.64
CA ASP A 95 -9.65 -13.68 1.98
C ASP A 95 -8.60 -14.44 1.15
N LEU A 96 -8.44 -14.09 -0.13
CA LEU A 96 -7.38 -14.66 -0.97
C LEU A 96 -5.97 -14.27 -0.51
N VAL A 97 -5.79 -13.07 0.03
CA VAL A 97 -4.52 -12.67 0.66
C VAL A 97 -4.30 -13.49 1.92
N THR A 98 -5.30 -13.58 2.81
CA THR A 98 -5.21 -14.30 4.09
C THR A 98 -4.95 -15.80 3.89
N THR A 99 -5.70 -16.46 3.00
CA THR A 99 -5.52 -17.88 2.65
C THR A 99 -4.14 -18.19 2.08
N ARG A 100 -3.47 -17.16 1.53
CA ARG A 100 -2.10 -17.22 1.04
C ARG A 100 -1.08 -16.75 2.08
N ASP A 101 -1.37 -16.92 3.36
CA ASP A 101 -0.52 -16.50 4.48
C ASP A 101 -0.03 -15.05 4.30
N GLY A 102 -1.00 -14.19 4.02
CA GLY A 102 -0.79 -12.81 3.65
C GLY A 102 -1.11 -11.81 4.74
N VAL A 103 -0.54 -10.62 4.60
CA VAL A 103 -0.74 -9.51 5.52
C VAL A 103 -0.92 -8.19 4.78
N PHE A 104 -1.78 -7.33 5.31
CA PHE A 104 -1.95 -5.96 4.84
C PHE A 104 -1.14 -5.00 5.70
N LEU A 105 -0.20 -4.29 5.08
CA LEU A 105 0.60 -3.27 5.73
C LEU A 105 0.09 -1.87 5.36
N HIS A 106 -0.44 -1.18 6.35
CA HIS A 106 -0.75 0.24 6.26
C HIS A 106 0.50 1.07 6.58
N LEU A 107 1.15 1.60 5.55
CA LEU A 107 2.28 2.51 5.70
C LEU A 107 1.77 3.93 5.94
N THR A 108 2.24 4.52 7.04
CA THR A 108 1.88 5.87 7.45
C THR A 108 3.12 6.73 7.65
N ALA A 109 2.97 8.02 7.38
CA ALA A 109 3.91 9.07 7.73
C ALA A 109 3.13 10.36 8.02
N PRO A 110 3.65 11.25 8.88
CA PRO A 110 3.11 12.60 9.05
C PRO A 110 3.02 13.33 7.70
N ALA A 111 1.95 14.11 7.50
CA ALA A 111 1.70 14.82 6.25
C ALA A 111 2.87 15.73 5.84
N ALA A 112 3.53 16.38 6.80
CA ALA A 112 4.71 17.21 6.56
C ALA A 112 5.90 16.40 6.01
N ILE A 113 6.11 15.17 6.49
CA ILE A 113 7.18 14.28 5.98
C ILE A 113 6.85 13.84 4.56
N VAL A 114 5.60 13.43 4.32
CA VAL A 114 5.12 13.04 2.99
C VAL A 114 5.29 14.20 2.00
N HIS A 115 4.85 15.39 2.38
CA HIS A 115 4.98 16.61 1.58
C HIS A 115 6.45 16.89 1.23
N GLY A 116 7.35 16.83 2.22
CA GLY A 116 8.79 17.00 2.00
C GLY A 116 9.35 15.98 1.01
N ARG A 117 9.00 14.71 1.15
CA ARG A 117 9.43 13.64 0.23
C ARG A 117 8.90 13.83 -1.18
N LEU A 118 7.62 14.17 -1.34
CA LEU A 118 7.02 14.42 -2.65
C LEU A 118 7.67 15.62 -3.33
N LYS A 119 7.87 16.73 -2.59
CA LYS A 119 8.53 17.92 -3.12
C LYS A 119 9.98 17.65 -3.53
N ALA A 120 10.71 16.84 -2.75
CA ALA A 120 12.09 16.46 -3.07
C ALA A 120 12.16 15.53 -4.30
N ARG A 121 11.20 14.61 -4.46
CA ARG A 121 11.17 13.63 -5.57
C ARG A 121 10.64 14.22 -6.87
N ASP A 122 9.55 14.98 -6.80
CA ASP A 122 8.74 15.39 -7.95
C ASP A 122 8.82 16.91 -8.22
N GLY A 123 9.50 17.68 -7.37
CA GLY A 123 9.56 19.15 -7.41
C GLY A 123 8.30 19.86 -6.90
N GLN A 124 7.20 19.12 -6.75
CA GLN A 124 5.91 19.60 -6.25
C GLN A 124 5.28 18.60 -5.28
N ALA A 125 4.39 19.08 -4.43
CA ALA A 125 3.60 18.25 -3.52
C ALA A 125 2.20 18.84 -3.38
N PRO A 126 1.16 18.01 -3.18
CA PRO A 126 -0.16 18.50 -2.78
C PRO A 126 -0.09 19.19 -1.41
N ASP A 127 -1.07 20.03 -1.12
CA ASP A 127 -1.18 20.67 0.19
C ASP A 127 -1.29 19.65 1.33
N LEU A 128 -0.83 20.06 2.52
CA LEU A 128 -0.83 19.21 3.70
C LEU A 128 -2.23 18.68 4.05
N GLU A 129 -3.27 19.47 3.79
CA GLU A 129 -4.67 19.08 4.00
C GLU A 129 -5.08 17.92 3.08
N VAL A 130 -4.72 17.98 1.80
CA VAL A 130 -4.98 16.90 0.82
C VAL A 130 -4.25 15.62 1.23
N ILE A 131 -3.00 15.74 1.68
CA ILE A 131 -2.22 14.60 2.16
C ILE A 131 -2.86 13.98 3.41
N ALA A 132 -3.33 14.82 4.33
CA ALA A 132 -4.02 14.38 5.55
C ALA A 132 -5.35 13.69 5.21
N GLU A 133 -6.12 14.22 4.26
CA GLU A 133 -7.37 13.63 3.80
C GLU A 133 -7.15 12.23 3.22
N ILE A 134 -6.14 12.06 2.35
CA ILE A 134 -5.75 10.74 1.82
C ILE A 134 -5.37 9.80 2.97
N SER A 135 -4.59 10.28 3.94
CA SER A 135 -4.22 9.46 5.10
C SER A 135 -5.43 9.01 5.92
N HIS A 136 -6.39 9.91 6.17
CA HIS A 136 -7.64 9.59 6.85
C HIS A 136 -8.50 8.61 6.06
N ALA A 137 -8.54 8.72 4.73
CA ALA A 137 -9.24 7.77 3.88
C ALA A 137 -8.64 6.35 3.96
N TYR A 138 -7.32 6.22 3.93
CA TYR A 138 -6.65 4.94 4.20
C TYR A 138 -6.98 4.40 5.59
N GLN A 139 -6.92 5.23 6.64
CA GLN A 139 -7.28 4.82 8.00
C GLN A 139 -8.71 4.28 8.10
N ARG A 140 -9.67 4.85 7.36
CA ARG A 140 -11.05 4.33 7.32
C ARG A 140 -11.10 2.94 6.69
N VAL A 141 -10.51 2.77 5.51
CA VAL A 141 -10.51 1.47 4.80
C VAL A 141 -9.80 0.40 5.61
N PHE A 142 -8.65 0.72 6.21
CA PHE A 142 -7.90 -0.22 7.02
C PHE A 142 -8.60 -0.65 8.31
N ARG A 143 -9.36 0.25 8.96
CA ARG A 143 -10.21 -0.14 10.10
C ARG A 143 -11.29 -1.14 9.72
N LEU A 144 -11.83 -1.03 8.50
CA LEU A 144 -12.81 -1.99 8.00
C LEU A 144 -12.13 -3.33 7.66
N LEU A 145 -10.95 -3.31 7.01
CA LEU A 145 -10.19 -4.52 6.68
C LEU A 145 -9.71 -5.29 7.92
N ASP A 146 -9.33 -4.59 8.99
CA ASP A 146 -8.83 -5.19 10.24
C ASP A 146 -9.87 -6.10 10.94
N SER A 147 -11.17 -5.92 10.61
CA SER A 147 -12.21 -6.83 11.09
C SER A 147 -12.30 -8.16 10.31
N HIS A 148 -11.56 -8.30 9.21
CA HIS A 148 -11.64 -9.45 8.28
C HIS A 148 -10.29 -10.08 7.94
N ALA A 149 -9.19 -9.33 7.98
CA ALA A 149 -7.87 -9.81 7.59
C ALA A 149 -6.78 -9.26 8.51
N THR A 150 -5.61 -9.90 8.51
CA THR A 150 -4.46 -9.43 9.28
C THR A 150 -3.97 -8.10 8.74
N VAL A 151 -4.16 -7.03 9.53
CA VAL A 151 -3.69 -5.68 9.22
C VAL A 151 -2.60 -5.28 10.22
N LEU A 152 -1.52 -4.71 9.69
CA LEU A 152 -0.41 -4.17 10.46
C LEU A 152 -0.15 -2.72 10.05
N THR A 153 0.06 -1.84 11.03
CA THR A 153 0.43 -0.44 10.75
C THR A 153 1.94 -0.26 10.87
N TYR A 154 2.56 0.25 9.80
CA TYR A 154 3.99 0.55 9.75
C TYR A 154 4.20 2.07 9.67
N LYS A 155 4.77 2.66 10.71
CA LYS A 155 5.16 4.08 10.73
C LYS A 155 6.51 4.23 10.07
N THR A 156 6.57 4.90 8.92
CA THR A 156 7.88 5.18 8.31
C THR A 156 8.57 6.30 9.07
N ALA A 157 9.82 6.03 9.48
CA ALA A 157 10.65 7.03 10.12
C ALA A 157 10.92 8.19 9.15
N PRO A 158 11.23 9.40 9.64
CA PRO A 158 11.84 10.43 8.81
C PRO A 158 13.09 9.84 8.17
N GLU A 159 13.33 10.11 6.88
CA GLU A 159 14.66 9.83 6.32
C GLU A 159 15.66 10.65 7.13
N ALA A 160 16.65 9.99 7.74
CA ALA A 160 17.76 10.69 8.37
C ALA A 160 18.37 11.58 7.29
N GLY A 161 18.23 12.90 7.49
CA GLY A 161 18.64 13.89 6.52
C GLY A 161 20.09 13.68 6.08
N CYS A 162 20.33 13.97 4.82
CA CYS A 162 21.60 14.45 4.26
C CYS A 162 22.81 14.27 5.18
N ARG A 163 23.70 13.30 4.87
CA ARG A 163 25.05 13.32 5.45
C ARG A 163 25.67 14.69 5.11
N PRO A 164 26.18 15.46 6.08
CA PRO A 164 26.99 16.60 5.72
C PRO A 164 28.21 16.08 4.98
N THR A 165 28.38 16.53 3.74
CA THR A 165 29.63 16.40 3.01
C THR A 165 30.70 17.12 3.83
N GLY A 166 31.63 16.35 4.39
CA GLY A 166 32.93 16.87 4.82
C GLY A 166 33.81 17.17 3.62
#